data_AF-A0A3D5WI54-F1
#
_entry.id   AF-A0A3D5WI54-F1
#
_cell.length_a   1.000
_cell.length_b   1.000
_cell.length_c   1.000
_cell.angle_alpha   90.00
_cell.angle_beta   90.00
_cell.angle_gamma   90.00
#
_symmetry.space_group_name_H-M   'P 1'
#
loop_
_entity.id
_entity.type
_entity.pdbx_description
1 polymer ?
#
loop_
_entity_poly.entity_id
_entity_poly.type
_entity_poly.pdbx_seq_one_letter_code
_entity_poly.pdbx_strand_id
1 'polypeptide(L)'
;GEVFHCDLGQFNEKYFTYVAAFGAFTEVSYQTPQELKNALGKTAYFVEALKHIAEIKVHHMKIIYDQGVIEDDFLLGLISNSESVAGFKAYQNRDIKMDDGLLEALFIRKIKNPVELQLVINSLLTKNLDSEQLLTISSSHFHIVSDDNIQWTLDGEDGGYFDEVDLQCHKRVLPIICEPAAVADISTQF
;
A
#
# COMPACT_ATOMS: atom_id res chain seq x y z
N GLY A 1 -23.33 10.54 13.71
CA GLY A 1 -22.49 9.47 13.15
C GLY A 1 -22.51 8.30 14.08
N GLU A 2 -22.22 7.12 13.57
CA GLU A 2 -22.01 5.90 14.35
C GLU A 2 -20.52 5.70 14.58
N VAL A 3 -20.17 5.06 15.71
CA VAL A 3 -18.77 4.75 16.01
C VAL A 3 -18.41 3.45 15.31
N PHE A 4 -17.40 3.51 14.45
CA PHE A 4 -16.74 2.35 13.86
C PHE A 4 -15.37 2.18 14.50
N HIS A 5 -15.04 0.95 14.91
CA HIS A 5 -13.74 0.62 15.46
C HIS A 5 -12.84 0.11 14.35
N CYS A 6 -11.97 0.99 13.87
CA CYS A 6 -11.01 0.70 12.82
C CYS A 6 -9.73 0.10 13.39
N ASP A 7 -9.05 -0.70 12.58
CA ASP A 7 -7.69 -1.14 12.84
C ASP A 7 -6.72 0.05 12.74
N LEU A 8 -5.55 -0.11 13.38
CA LEU A 8 -4.47 0.88 13.36
C LEU A 8 -3.16 0.18 13.02
N GLY A 9 -2.47 0.68 11.99
CA GLY A 9 -1.12 0.22 11.67
C GLY A 9 -0.11 0.86 12.62
N GLN A 10 0.77 0.04 13.18
CA GLN A 10 2.01 0.51 13.81
C GLN A 10 3.17 0.29 12.83
N PHE A 11 4.10 1.23 12.78
CA PHE A 11 5.33 1.19 12.01
C PHE A 11 6.48 1.58 12.95
N ASN A 12 7.27 0.61 13.40
CA ASN A 12 8.24 0.80 14.49
C ASN A 12 7.57 1.49 15.69
N GLU A 13 8.02 2.70 16.05
CA GLU A 13 7.46 3.52 17.14
C GLU A 13 6.38 4.52 16.68
N LYS A 14 6.08 4.56 15.38
CA LYS A 14 5.06 5.43 14.77
C LYS A 14 3.78 4.63 14.45
N TYR A 15 2.72 5.35 14.13
CA TYR A 15 1.43 4.77 13.73
C TYR A 15 0.95 5.39 12.43
N PHE A 16 0.17 4.62 11.67
CA PHE A 16 -0.49 5.04 10.44
C PHE A 16 -1.90 4.46 10.40
N THR A 17 -2.81 5.16 9.76
CA THR A 17 -4.23 4.81 9.66
C THR A 17 -4.60 4.24 8.30
N TYR A 18 -3.83 4.61 7.25
CA TYR A 18 -4.14 4.27 5.88
C TYR A 18 -3.03 3.46 5.21
N VAL A 19 -1.82 4.00 5.10
CA VAL A 19 -0.75 3.36 4.32
C VAL A 19 0.65 3.69 4.82
N ALA A 20 1.51 2.67 4.88
CA ALA A 20 2.96 2.79 4.92
C ALA A 20 3.52 2.42 3.53
N ALA A 21 4.37 3.28 2.96
CA ALA A 21 4.85 3.12 1.59
C ALA A 21 6.34 3.41 1.46
N PHE A 22 7.01 2.77 0.49
CA PHE A 22 8.37 3.09 0.08
C PHE A 22 8.53 3.05 -1.44
N GLY A 23 9.64 3.62 -1.93
CA GLY A 23 9.97 3.63 -3.35
C GLY A 23 9.20 4.71 -4.09
N ALA A 24 8.55 4.33 -5.19
CA ALA A 24 7.75 5.25 -5.99
C ALA A 24 6.79 6.10 -5.14
N PHE A 25 6.75 7.40 -5.44
CA PHE A 25 5.80 8.36 -4.86
C PHE A 25 6.13 8.88 -3.44
N THR A 26 7.19 8.41 -2.78
CA THR A 26 7.65 8.99 -1.49
C THR A 26 8.22 10.42 -1.67
N GLU A 27 8.94 10.68 -2.76
CA GLU A 27 9.46 12.02 -3.09
C GLU A 27 8.42 12.93 -3.79
N VAL A 28 7.49 12.36 -4.57
CA VAL A 28 6.57 13.10 -5.47
C VAL A 28 5.29 13.59 -4.78
N SER A 29 4.96 13.04 -3.60
CA SER A 29 3.81 13.50 -2.79
C SER A 29 3.85 15.00 -2.49
N TYR A 30 5.04 15.62 -2.56
CA TYR A 30 5.28 17.04 -2.30
C TYR A 30 5.19 17.97 -3.53
N GLN A 31 5.17 17.45 -4.76
CA GLN A 31 5.40 18.28 -5.96
C GLN A 31 4.21 18.47 -6.89
N THR A 32 3.06 17.82 -6.66
CA THR A 32 1.91 17.97 -7.58
C THR A 32 0.99 19.13 -7.15
N PRO A 33 0.78 20.16 -8.00
CA PRO A 33 -0.17 21.23 -7.73
C PRO A 33 -1.58 20.67 -7.51
N GLN A 34 -2.28 21.22 -6.51
CA GLN A 34 -3.62 20.82 -6.08
C GLN A 34 -4.67 20.82 -7.24
N GLU A 35 -4.40 21.56 -8.31
CA GLU A 35 -5.26 21.71 -9.49
C GLU A 35 -5.33 20.45 -10.38
N LEU A 36 -4.27 19.63 -10.42
CA LEU A 36 -4.23 18.37 -11.19
C LEU A 36 -4.98 17.22 -10.52
N LYS A 37 -5.19 17.27 -9.20
CA LYS A 37 -5.96 16.28 -8.42
C LYS A 37 -7.46 16.29 -8.76
N ASN A 38 -7.96 17.40 -9.31
CA ASN A 38 -9.39 17.63 -9.55
C ASN A 38 -9.83 17.38 -11.00
N ALA A 39 -8.89 17.36 -11.96
CA ALA A 39 -9.19 17.26 -13.40
C ALA A 39 -9.08 15.83 -13.96
N LEU A 40 -8.34 14.96 -13.30
CA LEU A 40 -8.09 13.57 -13.70
C LEU A 40 -8.26 12.70 -12.44
N GLY A 41 -9.15 11.70 -12.47
CA GLY A 41 -9.40 10.85 -11.29
C GLY A 41 -8.11 10.25 -10.72
N LYS A 42 -8.06 9.99 -9.40
CA LYS A 42 -6.86 9.52 -8.65
C LYS A 42 -6.03 8.43 -9.36
N THR A 43 -6.70 7.54 -10.09
CA THR A 43 -6.12 6.47 -10.92
C THR A 43 -5.19 6.97 -12.04
N ALA A 44 -5.55 8.06 -12.74
CA ALA A 44 -4.79 8.58 -13.88
C ALA A 44 -3.46 9.19 -13.44
N TYR A 45 -3.44 9.85 -12.28
CA TYR A 45 -2.22 10.36 -11.66
C TYR A 45 -1.25 9.21 -11.34
N PHE A 46 -1.74 8.15 -10.71
CA PHE A 46 -0.93 6.98 -10.40
C PHE A 46 -0.37 6.33 -11.68
N VAL A 47 -1.17 6.20 -12.73
CA VAL A 47 -0.73 5.62 -14.02
C VAL A 47 0.34 6.46 -14.70
N GLU A 48 0.23 7.79 -14.66
CA GLU A 48 1.29 8.65 -15.19
C GLU A 48 2.59 8.45 -14.41
N ALA A 49 2.47 8.37 -13.10
CA ALA A 49 3.59 8.22 -12.20
C ALA A 49 4.24 6.82 -12.33
N LEU A 50 3.49 5.78 -12.72
CA LEU A 50 4.02 4.47 -13.12
C LEU A 50 4.86 4.50 -14.39
N LYS A 51 4.71 5.48 -15.29
CA LYS A 51 5.58 5.57 -16.48
C LYS A 51 7.04 5.83 -16.11
N HIS A 52 7.26 6.45 -14.96
CA HIS A 52 8.57 6.72 -14.40
C HIS A 52 9.06 5.62 -13.46
N ILE A 53 8.29 4.53 -13.27
CA ILE A 53 8.63 3.48 -12.29
C ILE A 53 9.95 2.76 -12.61
N ALA A 54 10.38 2.76 -13.88
CA ALA A 54 11.65 2.17 -14.29
C ALA A 54 12.88 3.00 -13.86
N GLU A 55 12.68 4.27 -13.48
CA GLU A 55 13.74 5.17 -12.99
C GLU A 55 13.91 5.09 -11.47
N ILE A 56 13.08 4.29 -10.81
CA ILE A 56 12.99 4.21 -9.35
C ILE A 56 14.02 3.23 -8.83
N LYS A 57 14.63 3.60 -7.70
CA LYS A 57 15.62 2.76 -7.05
C LYS A 57 14.99 1.42 -6.66
N VAL A 58 15.69 0.35 -7.01
CA VAL A 58 15.34 -1.01 -6.59
C VAL A 58 15.99 -1.27 -5.24
N HIS A 59 15.22 -1.87 -4.34
CA HIS A 59 15.64 -2.25 -3.01
C HIS A 59 15.61 -3.78 -2.89
N HIS A 60 16.74 -4.38 -2.51
CA HIS A 60 16.77 -5.79 -2.16
C HIS A 60 16.23 -5.94 -0.73
N MET A 61 15.21 -6.78 -0.55
CA MET A 61 14.51 -6.90 0.72
C MET A 61 14.16 -8.33 1.06
N LYS A 62 14.20 -8.63 2.37
CA LYS A 62 13.58 -9.78 2.99
C LYS A 62 12.33 -9.35 3.76
N ILE A 63 11.18 -9.86 3.33
CA ILE A 63 9.86 -9.59 3.89
C ILE A 63 9.40 -10.85 4.63
N ILE A 64 9.30 -10.77 5.94
CA ILE A 64 8.73 -11.80 6.81
C ILE A 64 7.30 -11.39 7.16
N TYR A 65 6.36 -12.32 7.08
CA TYR A 65 4.94 -12.09 7.33
C TYR A 65 4.29 -13.39 7.87
N ASP A 66 3.02 -13.34 8.26
CA ASP A 66 2.35 -14.43 9.00
C ASP A 66 2.45 -15.81 8.34
N GLN A 67 2.42 -15.86 7.01
CA GLN A 67 2.37 -17.11 6.24
C GLN A 67 3.70 -17.45 5.54
N GLY A 68 4.76 -16.67 5.75
CA GLY A 68 6.04 -17.01 5.14
C GLY A 68 7.09 -15.90 5.10
N VAL A 69 8.07 -16.14 4.24
CA VAL A 69 9.20 -15.24 4.00
C VAL A 69 9.41 -15.14 2.51
N ILE A 70 9.61 -13.92 2.03
CA ILE A 70 9.97 -13.62 0.64
C ILE A 70 11.25 -12.77 0.66
N GLU A 71 12.17 -13.07 -0.24
CA GLU A 71 13.40 -12.30 -0.42
C GLU A 71 13.54 -12.00 -1.92
N ASP A 72 13.49 -10.72 -2.31
CA ASP A 72 13.56 -10.29 -3.70
C ASP A 72 13.87 -8.78 -3.82
N ASP A 73 14.01 -8.32 -5.06
CA ASP A 73 14.20 -6.93 -5.46
C ASP A 73 12.84 -6.23 -5.69
N PHE A 74 12.57 -5.15 -4.96
CA PHE A 74 11.32 -4.38 -5.04
C PHE A 74 11.55 -2.91 -5.43
N LEU A 75 10.65 -2.38 -6.27
CA LEU A 75 10.60 -0.98 -6.71
C LEU A 75 9.66 -0.12 -5.85
N LEU A 76 8.61 -0.76 -5.33
CA LEU A 76 7.53 -0.11 -4.60
C LEU A 76 6.95 -1.09 -3.61
N GLY A 77 6.62 -0.62 -2.42
CA GLY A 77 5.78 -1.32 -1.48
C GLY A 77 4.72 -0.40 -0.91
N LEU A 78 3.51 -0.93 -0.79
CA LEU A 78 2.34 -0.25 -0.28
C LEU A 78 1.67 -1.17 0.74
N ILE A 79 1.76 -0.88 2.03
CA ILE A 79 1.18 -1.70 3.10
C ILE A 79 0.07 -0.89 3.76
N SER A 80 -1.16 -1.37 3.69
CA SER A 80 -2.35 -0.54 3.95
C SER A 80 -3.39 -1.20 4.83
N ASN A 81 -4.17 -0.38 5.52
CA ASN A 81 -5.37 -0.79 6.24
C ASN A 81 -6.63 -0.46 5.40
N SER A 82 -6.67 -0.89 4.15
CA SER A 82 -7.77 -0.56 3.24
C SER A 82 -7.91 -1.54 2.08
N GLU A 83 -9.15 -1.73 1.60
CA GLU A 83 -9.45 -2.44 0.34
C GLU A 83 -8.93 -1.71 -0.92
N SER A 84 -8.36 -0.50 -0.75
CA SER A 84 -7.91 0.35 -1.84
C SER A 84 -6.63 1.09 -1.52
N VAL A 85 -5.60 0.87 -2.33
CA VAL A 85 -4.40 1.71 -2.32
C VAL A 85 -4.29 2.47 -3.63
N ALA A 86 -3.96 3.75 -3.55
CA ALA A 86 -3.85 4.66 -4.70
C ALA A 86 -5.15 4.78 -5.54
N GLY A 87 -6.32 4.52 -4.96
CA GLY A 87 -7.61 4.58 -5.66
C GLY A 87 -7.93 3.35 -6.51
N PHE A 88 -7.11 2.30 -6.43
CA PHE A 88 -7.41 1.00 -7.02
C PHE A 88 -8.03 0.13 -5.95
N LYS A 89 -9.24 -0.41 -6.21
CA LYS A 89 -9.70 -1.62 -5.53
C LYS A 89 -8.82 -2.78 -6.00
N ALA A 90 -7.60 -2.82 -5.49
CA ALA A 90 -6.52 -3.69 -5.92
C ALA A 90 -6.90 -5.18 -5.70
N TYR A 91 -7.86 -5.43 -4.82
CA TYR A 91 -8.18 -6.74 -4.31
C TYR A 91 -9.60 -7.20 -4.66
N GLN A 92 -10.02 -7.01 -5.92
CA GLN A 92 -11.31 -7.54 -6.36
C GLN A 92 -11.36 -9.05 -6.07
N ASN A 93 -12.33 -9.49 -5.25
CA ASN A 93 -12.52 -10.86 -4.73
C ASN A 93 -11.75 -11.25 -3.45
N ARG A 94 -11.15 -10.31 -2.71
CA ARG A 94 -10.73 -10.56 -1.31
C ARG A 94 -11.68 -9.87 -0.34
N ASP A 95 -12.00 -10.56 0.75
CA ASP A 95 -12.81 -10.02 1.86
C ASP A 95 -11.90 -9.17 2.76
N ILE A 96 -11.54 -7.97 2.32
CA ILE A 96 -10.66 -7.05 3.04
C ILE A 96 -11.50 -6.08 3.84
N LYS A 97 -11.21 -5.99 5.15
CA LYS A 97 -11.93 -5.09 6.04
C LYS A 97 -10.94 -4.21 6.78
N MET A 98 -11.41 -3.02 7.14
CA MET A 98 -10.61 -2.11 7.97
C MET A 98 -10.68 -2.48 9.46
N ASP A 99 -11.24 -3.64 9.80
CA ASP A 99 -11.47 -4.10 11.17
C ASP A 99 -11.25 -5.62 11.37
N ASP A 100 -10.56 -6.28 10.42
CA ASP A 100 -10.30 -7.72 10.44
C ASP A 100 -8.98 -8.09 11.14
N GLY A 101 -8.12 -7.13 11.43
CA GLY A 101 -6.81 -7.29 12.05
C GLY A 101 -5.69 -7.57 11.06
N LEU A 102 -5.88 -7.32 9.76
CA LEU A 102 -4.90 -7.55 8.71
C LEU A 102 -4.48 -6.23 8.05
N LEU A 103 -3.24 -6.20 7.60
CA LEU A 103 -2.72 -5.21 6.67
C LEU A 103 -2.59 -5.85 5.29
N GLU A 104 -2.92 -5.08 4.28
CA GLU A 104 -2.93 -5.46 2.88
C GLU A 104 -1.77 -4.80 2.17
N ALA A 105 -0.82 -5.63 1.73
CA ALA A 105 0.39 -5.20 1.08
C ALA A 105 0.36 -5.48 -0.42
N LEU A 106 0.78 -4.50 -1.21
CA LEU A 106 1.08 -4.61 -2.63
C LEU A 106 2.54 -4.21 -2.84
N PHE A 107 3.34 -5.15 -3.32
CA PHE A 107 4.72 -4.89 -3.73
C PHE A 107 4.85 -5.04 -5.24
N ILE A 108 5.64 -4.15 -5.85
CA ILE A 108 6.03 -4.24 -7.25
C ILE A 108 7.50 -4.68 -7.29
N ARG A 109 7.74 -5.88 -7.82
CA ARG A 109 9.10 -6.40 -8.03
C ARG A 109 9.83 -5.60 -9.11
N LYS A 110 11.15 -5.71 -9.14
CA LYS A 110 12.00 -5.14 -10.18
C LYS A 110 11.50 -5.47 -11.59
N ILE A 111 11.32 -4.44 -12.39
CA ILE A 111 10.94 -4.51 -13.80
C ILE A 111 12.20 -4.54 -14.66
N LYS A 112 12.34 -5.57 -15.49
CA LYS A 112 13.54 -5.82 -16.30
C LYS A 112 13.45 -5.25 -17.70
N ASN A 113 12.24 -5.06 -18.21
CA ASN A 113 12.01 -4.64 -19.59
C ASN A 113 10.65 -3.91 -19.77
N PRO A 114 10.45 -3.20 -20.89
CA PRO A 114 9.19 -2.49 -21.15
C PRO A 114 7.94 -3.37 -21.26
N VAL A 115 8.10 -4.67 -21.56
CA VAL A 115 6.96 -5.60 -21.64
C VAL A 115 6.42 -5.88 -20.24
N GLU A 116 7.29 -6.17 -19.27
CA GLU A 116 6.93 -6.30 -17.86
C GLU A 116 6.27 -5.03 -17.31
N LEU A 117 6.79 -3.85 -17.68
CA LEU A 117 6.18 -2.58 -17.30
C LEU A 117 4.75 -2.45 -17.83
N GLN A 118 4.53 -2.79 -19.09
CA GLN A 118 3.20 -2.74 -19.69
C GLN A 118 2.25 -3.74 -19.01
N LEU A 119 2.73 -4.93 -18.63
CA LEU A 119 1.94 -5.92 -17.89
C LEU A 119 1.53 -5.38 -16.52
N VAL A 120 2.48 -4.80 -15.75
CA VAL A 120 2.20 -4.17 -14.46
C VAL A 120 1.14 -3.07 -14.60
N ILE A 121 1.31 -2.16 -15.57
CA ILE A 121 0.34 -1.09 -15.84
C ILE A 121 -1.04 -1.67 -16.18
N ASN A 122 -1.09 -2.68 -17.06
CA ASN A 122 -2.35 -3.32 -17.44
C ASN A 122 -3.02 -4.02 -16.26
N SER A 123 -2.27 -4.74 -15.43
CA SER A 123 -2.77 -5.42 -14.23
C SER A 123 -3.37 -4.43 -13.24
N LEU A 124 -2.70 -3.30 -13.02
CA LEU A 124 -3.19 -2.24 -12.14
C LEU A 124 -4.45 -1.58 -12.72
N LEU A 125 -4.46 -1.22 -14.01
CA LEU A 125 -5.61 -0.61 -14.70
C LEU A 125 -6.84 -1.52 -14.74
N THR A 126 -6.63 -2.81 -15.02
CA THR A 126 -7.72 -3.80 -15.09
C THR A 126 -8.12 -4.33 -13.72
N LYS A 127 -7.39 -3.97 -12.66
CA LYS A 127 -7.54 -4.50 -11.29
C LYS A 127 -7.35 -6.01 -11.21
N ASN A 128 -6.67 -6.59 -12.19
CA ASN A 128 -6.28 -7.99 -12.20
C ASN A 128 -4.80 -8.08 -11.84
N LEU A 129 -4.51 -8.29 -10.56
CA LEU A 129 -3.13 -8.35 -10.04
C LEU A 129 -2.44 -9.70 -10.29
N ASP A 130 -2.92 -10.48 -11.27
CA ASP A 130 -2.31 -11.72 -11.73
C ASP A 130 -1.11 -11.43 -12.65
N SER A 131 -0.04 -10.91 -12.06
CA SER A 131 1.25 -10.64 -12.71
C SER A 131 2.37 -11.09 -11.79
N GLU A 132 3.38 -11.75 -12.33
CA GLU A 132 4.56 -12.19 -11.57
C GLU A 132 5.30 -11.02 -10.88
N GLN A 133 5.18 -9.82 -11.45
CA GLN A 133 5.80 -8.60 -10.94
C GLN A 133 5.01 -7.97 -9.78
N LEU A 134 3.78 -8.43 -9.54
CA LEU A 134 2.93 -7.94 -8.46
C LEU A 134 2.83 -9.00 -7.37
N LEU A 135 3.17 -8.60 -6.15
CA LEU A 135 3.06 -9.45 -4.96
C LEU A 135 2.01 -8.85 -4.03
N THR A 136 0.97 -9.62 -3.73
CA THR A 136 -0.10 -9.21 -2.80
C THR A 136 -0.12 -10.09 -1.56
N ILE A 137 0.01 -9.48 -0.39
CA ILE A 137 0.07 -10.20 0.89
C ILE A 137 -0.92 -9.58 1.86
N SER A 138 -1.69 -10.43 2.54
CA SER A 138 -2.54 -10.06 3.67
C SER A 138 -1.89 -10.63 4.93
N SER A 139 -1.57 -9.80 5.91
CA SER A 139 -0.85 -10.23 7.12
C SER A 139 -1.13 -9.30 8.30
N SER A 140 -1.21 -9.85 9.51
CA SER A 140 -1.33 -9.04 10.74
C SER A 140 0.01 -8.41 11.14
N HIS A 141 1.13 -8.98 10.70
CA HIS A 141 2.49 -8.49 10.95
C HIS A 141 3.36 -8.55 9.69
N PHE A 142 4.24 -7.56 9.54
CA PHE A 142 5.32 -7.56 8.56
C PHE A 142 6.61 -7.17 9.26
N HIS A 143 7.68 -7.91 9.01
CA HIS A 143 9.04 -7.51 9.38
C HIS A 143 9.88 -7.47 8.11
N ILE A 144 10.35 -6.27 7.74
CA ILE A 144 11.01 -6.01 6.47
C ILE A 144 12.42 -5.53 6.74
N VAL A 145 13.39 -6.26 6.20
CA VAL A 145 14.82 -5.93 6.25
C VAL A 145 15.30 -5.67 4.82
N SER A 146 16.10 -4.65 4.63
CA SER A 146 16.65 -4.24 3.34
C SER A 146 18.13 -3.95 3.42
N ASP A 147 18.82 -4.08 2.29
CA ASP A 147 20.28 -3.89 2.22
C ASP A 147 20.70 -2.41 2.30
N ASP A 148 19.77 -1.48 2.08
CA ASP A 148 20.00 -0.05 2.08
C ASP A 148 18.99 0.70 2.94
N ASN A 149 19.30 1.95 3.29
CA ASN A 149 18.41 2.76 4.10
C ASN A 149 17.32 3.40 3.23
N ILE A 150 16.06 3.07 3.49
CA ILE A 150 14.93 3.38 2.59
C ILE A 150 14.07 4.48 3.17
N GLN A 151 13.70 5.44 2.33
CA GLN A 151 12.72 6.45 2.71
C GLN A 151 11.32 5.85 2.74
N TRP A 152 10.66 5.98 3.89
CA TRP A 152 9.28 5.58 4.07
C TRP A 152 8.35 6.80 4.12
N THR A 153 7.10 6.58 3.75
CA THR A 153 6.01 7.53 3.89
C THR A 153 4.88 6.87 4.66
N LEU A 154 4.37 7.56 5.68
CA LEU A 154 3.24 7.10 6.50
C LEU A 154 2.08 8.07 6.30
N ASP A 155 0.95 7.60 5.77
CA ASP A 155 -0.24 8.42 5.47
C ASP A 155 0.05 9.68 4.62
N GLY A 156 1.13 9.67 3.84
CA GLY A 156 1.57 10.80 3.01
C GLY A 156 2.57 11.75 3.68
N GLU A 157 2.93 11.50 4.94
CA GLU A 157 3.95 12.25 5.69
C GLU A 157 5.29 11.50 5.77
N ASP A 158 6.36 12.21 6.16
CA ASP A 158 7.69 11.63 6.29
C ASP A 158 7.74 10.51 7.36
N GLY A 159 7.90 9.28 6.88
CA GLY A 159 8.04 8.08 7.69
C GLY A 159 9.42 7.98 8.33
N GLY A 160 10.45 8.60 7.74
CA GLY A 160 11.85 8.45 8.11
C GLY A 160 12.60 7.46 7.20
N TYR A 161 13.89 7.28 7.49
CA TYR A 161 14.76 6.35 6.77
C TYR A 161 15.05 5.13 7.62
N PHE A 162 14.69 3.95 7.12
CA PHE A 162 14.95 2.67 7.78
C PHE A 162 15.43 1.61 6.79
N ASP A 163 16.40 0.82 7.23
CA ASP A 163 16.81 -0.44 6.60
C ASP A 163 16.08 -1.65 7.20
N GLU A 164 15.53 -1.53 8.41
CA GLU A 164 14.73 -2.54 9.11
C GLU A 164 13.46 -1.91 9.71
N VAL A 165 12.30 -2.51 9.43
CA VAL A 165 11.00 -2.03 9.92
C VAL A 165 10.11 -3.18 10.37
N ASP A 166 9.41 -2.96 11.48
CA ASP A 166 8.33 -3.80 11.98
C ASP A 166 6.99 -3.08 11.82
N LEU A 167 6.05 -3.75 11.16
CA LEU A 167 4.67 -3.29 11.02
C LEU A 167 3.72 -4.26 11.68
N GLN A 168 2.82 -3.73 12.52
CA GLN A 168 1.84 -4.52 13.25
C GLN A 168 0.44 -3.92 13.07
N CYS A 169 -0.54 -4.76 12.77
CA CYS A 169 -1.94 -4.38 12.81
C CYS A 169 -2.48 -4.48 14.23
N HIS A 170 -3.03 -3.38 14.75
CA HIS A 170 -3.76 -3.34 16.02
C HIS A 170 -5.26 -3.35 15.74
N LYS A 171 -5.89 -4.49 16.03
CA LYS A 171 -7.27 -4.73 15.67
C LYS A 171 -8.25 -3.85 16.46
N ARG A 172 -9.09 -3.07 15.76
CA ARG A 172 -10.25 -2.33 16.28
C ARG A 172 -9.95 -1.34 17.41
N VAL A 173 -8.73 -0.80 17.44
CA VAL A 173 -8.27 0.10 18.51
C VAL A 173 -8.63 1.57 18.27
N LEU A 174 -8.94 1.96 17.03
CA LEU A 174 -9.19 3.34 16.66
C LEU A 174 -10.70 3.62 16.47
N PRO A 175 -11.38 4.30 17.42
CA PRO A 175 -12.77 4.70 17.23
C PRO A 175 -12.87 5.91 16.29
N ILE A 176 -13.58 5.75 15.18
CA ILE A 176 -13.88 6.83 14.23
C ILE A 176 -15.39 7.05 14.10
N ILE A 177 -15.81 8.30 13.92
CA ILE A 177 -17.22 8.65 13.71
C ILE A 177 -17.50 8.63 12.21
N CYS A 178 -18.38 7.73 11.78
CA CYS A 178 -18.77 7.56 10.39
C CYS A 178 -20.24 7.91 10.17
N GLU A 179 -20.62 8.16 8.92
CA GLU A 179 -22.03 8.19 8.56
C GLU A 179 -22.63 6.78 8.70
N PRO A 180 -23.87 6.63 9.20
CA PRO A 180 -24.48 5.31 9.42
C PRO A 180 -24.50 4.42 8.17
N ALA A 181 -24.68 5.02 6.98
CA ALA A 181 -24.65 4.30 5.70
C ALA A 181 -23.24 3.71 5.41
N ALA A 182 -22.17 4.42 5.77
CA ALA A 182 -20.81 3.94 5.60
C ALA A 182 -20.47 2.80 6.56
N VAL A 183 -20.98 2.84 7.81
CA VAL A 183 -20.80 1.75 8.77
C VAL A 183 -21.51 0.48 8.30
N ALA A 184 -22.71 0.64 7.72
CA ALA A 184 -23.43 -0.47 7.10
C ALA A 184 -22.60 -1.08 5.96
N ASP A 185 -22.10 -0.28 5.00
CA ASP A 185 -21.30 -0.79 3.88
C ASP A 185 -20.00 -1.50 4.31
N ILE A 186 -19.31 -1.01 5.36
CA ILE A 186 -18.12 -1.66 5.92
C ILE A 186 -18.49 -2.98 6.62
N SER A 187 -19.64 -3.01 7.29
CA SER A 187 -20.10 -4.18 8.05
C SER A 187 -20.78 -5.24 7.17
N THR A 188 -21.46 -4.87 6.07
CA THR A 188 -22.31 -5.74 5.26
C THR A 188 -21.62 -6.44 4.10
N GLN A 189 -20.28 -6.49 4.06
CA GLN A 189 -19.56 -7.42 3.20
C GLN A 189 -19.66 -8.86 3.74
N PHE A 190 -20.89 -9.35 3.91
CA PHE A 190 -21.29 -10.69 4.35
C PHE A 190 -21.77 -11.54 3.18
#